data_AF-A0A951AIM6-F1
#
_entry.id   AF-A0A951AIM6-F1
#
_cell.length_a   1.000
_cell.length_b   1.000
_cell.length_c   1.000
_cell.angle_alpha   90.00
_cell.angle_beta   90.00
_cell.angle_gamma   90.00
#
_symmetry.space_group_name_H-M   'P 1'
#
loop_
_entity.id
_entity.type
_entity.pdbx_description
1 polymer ?
#
loop_
_entity_poly.entity_id
_entity_poly.type
_entity_poly.pdbx_seq_one_letter_code
_entity_poly.pdbx_strand_id
1 'polypeptide(L)'
;MKSGIFQLAAFASCVALGSSLAFAWGEHTFIRTIQTQTILIRHKATEEQRRAAERNAKAFFAQLAPARKLELKKKNIHAVLIRTTRSRETSPAAKDVRMRYNLESESLVDGYAYEFDTPLLGGTVAQVKGIDPEYVGQ
;
A
#
# COMPACT_ATOMS: atom_id res chain seq x y z
N MET A 1 -49.71 45.15 -15.12
CA MET A 1 -49.09 43.86 -15.51
C MET A 1 -48.24 44.16 -16.74
N LYS A 2 -46.91 44.18 -16.61
CA LYS A 2 -45.98 44.69 -17.64
C LYS A 2 -45.19 43.55 -18.27
N SER A 3 -45.37 43.41 -19.56
CA SER A 3 -44.51 42.69 -20.51
C SER A 3 -43.36 43.60 -20.99
N GLY A 4 -42.22 43.02 -21.38
CA GLY A 4 -41.22 43.71 -22.21
C GLY A 4 -39.82 43.12 -22.10
N ILE A 5 -39.37 42.49 -23.18
CA ILE A 5 -38.04 41.90 -23.38
C ILE A 5 -37.14 42.93 -24.09
N PHE A 6 -35.82 42.84 -23.85
CA PHE A 6 -34.68 42.99 -24.79
C PHE A 6 -33.57 44.01 -24.42
N GLN A 7 -32.38 43.41 -24.23
CA GLN A 7 -31.02 43.78 -24.70
C GLN A 7 -30.40 45.15 -24.38
N LEU A 8 -29.19 45.11 -23.78
CA LEU A 8 -27.95 45.59 -24.44
C LEU A 8 -26.69 45.15 -23.68
N ALA A 9 -25.66 44.83 -24.46
CA ALA A 9 -24.34 44.34 -24.06
C ALA A 9 -23.38 45.48 -23.66
N ALA A 10 -22.32 45.16 -22.92
CA ALA A 10 -20.90 45.34 -23.32
C ALA A 10 -19.92 45.50 -22.13
N PHE A 11 -18.87 44.66 -22.16
CA PHE A 11 -17.44 44.91 -21.89
C PHE A 11 -16.94 45.67 -20.64
N ALA A 12 -16.05 45.01 -19.87
CA ALA A 12 -14.72 45.48 -19.44
C ALA A 12 -14.17 44.50 -18.36
N SER A 13 -13.31 43.53 -18.68
CA SER A 13 -11.82 43.58 -18.71
C SER A 13 -11.13 43.72 -17.34
N CYS A 14 -10.04 42.93 -17.19
CA CYS A 14 -9.03 42.89 -16.11
C CYS A 14 -9.43 42.00 -14.92
N VAL A 15 -8.60 41.12 -14.35
CA VAL A 15 -7.14 41.13 -14.16
C VAL A 15 -6.66 39.66 -14.09
N ALA A 16 -5.49 39.40 -14.67
CA ALA A 16 -4.71 38.19 -14.43
C ALA A 16 -4.39 38.07 -12.93
N LEU A 17 -5.05 37.16 -12.23
CA LEU A 17 -4.57 36.66 -10.95
C LEU A 17 -3.99 35.29 -11.24
N GLY A 18 -2.66 35.23 -11.21
CA GLY A 18 -1.94 33.98 -11.17
C GLY A 18 -2.57 33.10 -10.11
N SER A 19 -3.22 32.04 -10.55
CA SER A 19 -3.41 30.86 -9.72
C SER A 19 -2.00 30.37 -9.43
N SER A 20 -1.46 30.88 -8.33
CA SER A 20 -0.51 30.14 -7.52
C SER A 20 -1.02 28.72 -7.55
N LEU A 21 -0.27 27.84 -8.22
CA LEU A 21 -0.32 26.43 -7.90
C LEU A 21 0.13 26.40 -6.45
N ALA A 22 -0.85 26.56 -5.55
CA ALA A 22 -0.77 26.03 -4.23
C ALA A 22 -0.57 24.54 -4.47
N PHE A 23 0.69 24.14 -4.57
CA PHE A 23 1.11 22.82 -4.15
C PHE A 23 0.58 22.71 -2.73
N ALA A 24 -0.63 22.20 -2.60
CA ALA A 24 -1.10 21.64 -1.37
C ALA A 24 -0.15 20.47 -1.13
N TRP A 25 0.95 20.77 -0.41
CA TRP A 25 1.74 19.82 0.33
C TRP A 25 0.80 19.19 1.36
N GLY A 26 -0.06 18.30 0.88
CA GLY A 26 -0.95 17.48 1.67
C GLY A 26 -0.12 16.41 2.35
N GLU A 27 0.70 16.79 3.33
CA GLU A 27 1.25 15.86 4.31
C GLU A 27 0.13 15.33 5.20
N HIS A 28 -0.80 14.50 4.70
CA HIS A 28 -1.80 13.88 5.58
C HIS A 28 -2.47 12.64 4.99
N THR A 29 -1.70 11.57 4.72
CA THR A 29 -2.24 10.18 4.76
C THR A 29 -1.17 9.20 5.25
N PHE A 30 -0.78 9.37 6.51
CA PHE A 30 0.12 8.49 7.27
C PHE A 30 -0.54 7.12 7.52
N ILE A 31 -0.31 6.12 6.65
CA ILE A 31 -0.76 4.69 6.75
C ILE A 31 -2.15 4.55 7.38
N ARG A 32 -3.21 4.73 6.57
CA ARG A 32 -4.57 4.95 7.07
C ARG A 32 -5.49 3.71 7.10
N THR A 33 -5.09 2.59 6.52
CA THR A 33 -6.00 1.44 6.40
C THR A 33 -5.42 0.23 7.12
N ILE A 34 -6.10 -0.18 8.21
CA ILE A 34 -5.94 -1.51 8.78
C ILE A 34 -6.86 -2.44 7.99
N GLN A 35 -6.30 -3.35 7.21
CA GLN A 35 -7.08 -4.39 6.53
C GLN A 35 -7.17 -5.61 7.44
N THR A 36 -8.35 -5.89 8.00
CA THR A 36 -8.60 -7.15 8.70
C THR A 36 -8.69 -8.28 7.69
N GLN A 37 -7.79 -9.26 7.81
CA GLN A 37 -7.62 -10.29 6.80
C GLN A 37 -7.54 -11.67 7.45
N THR A 38 -8.06 -12.65 6.74
CA THR A 38 -7.98 -14.06 7.13
C THR A 38 -6.90 -14.73 6.30
N ILE A 39 -5.91 -15.34 6.96
CA ILE A 39 -5.03 -16.28 6.27
C ILE A 39 -5.88 -17.51 5.94
N LEU A 40 -5.97 -17.85 4.67
CA LEU A 40 -6.56 -19.10 4.22
C LEU A 40 -5.71 -20.28 4.68
N ILE A 41 -4.45 -20.27 4.23
CA ILE A 41 -3.47 -21.34 4.44
C ILE A 41 -2.09 -20.68 4.57
N ARG A 42 -1.23 -21.27 5.41
CA ARG A 42 0.22 -21.07 5.32
C ARG A 42 0.88 -22.38 4.94
N HIS A 43 1.76 -22.35 3.94
CA HIS A 43 2.56 -23.51 3.53
C HIS A 43 4.03 -23.14 3.50
N LYS A 44 4.91 -24.15 3.56
CA LYS A 44 6.35 -23.93 3.48
C LYS A 44 6.66 -23.34 2.11
N ALA A 45 7.32 -22.19 2.07
CA ALA A 45 7.61 -21.52 0.81
C ALA A 45 8.57 -22.37 -0.04
N THR A 46 8.28 -22.49 -1.32
CA THR A 46 9.20 -23.10 -2.29
C THR A 46 10.41 -22.19 -2.53
N GLU A 47 11.50 -22.75 -3.05
CA GLU A 47 12.69 -21.95 -3.38
C GLU A 47 12.40 -20.87 -4.43
N GLU A 48 11.49 -21.13 -5.37
CA GLU A 48 11.05 -20.13 -6.33
C GLU A 48 10.33 -18.96 -5.65
N GLN A 49 9.43 -19.26 -4.71
CA GLN A 49 8.71 -18.25 -3.94
C GLN A 49 9.65 -17.43 -3.08
N ARG A 50 10.62 -18.07 -2.42
CA ARG A 50 11.65 -17.36 -1.64
C ARG A 50 12.42 -16.39 -2.52
N ARG A 51 12.95 -16.87 -3.65
CA ARG A 51 13.71 -16.02 -4.59
C ARG A 51 12.88 -14.88 -5.16
N ALA A 52 11.60 -15.12 -5.47
CA ALA A 52 10.70 -14.08 -5.94
C ALA A 52 10.44 -13.02 -4.87
N ALA A 53 10.16 -13.45 -3.64
CA ALA A 53 9.96 -12.55 -2.51
C ALA A 53 11.23 -11.74 -2.20
N GLU A 54 12.41 -12.34 -2.25
CA GLU A 54 13.69 -11.65 -2.00
C GLU A 54 13.97 -10.55 -3.03
N ARG A 55 13.72 -10.84 -4.31
CA ARG A 55 13.84 -9.82 -5.38
C ARG A 55 12.87 -8.67 -5.16
N ASN A 56 11.61 -8.98 -4.83
CA ASN A 56 10.58 -7.98 -4.60
C ASN A 56 10.87 -7.15 -3.33
N ALA A 57 11.37 -7.79 -2.27
CA ALA A 57 11.77 -7.14 -1.03
C ALA A 57 12.92 -6.16 -1.29
N LYS A 58 13.94 -6.57 -2.05
CA LYS A 58 15.06 -5.69 -2.43
C LYS A 58 14.56 -4.47 -3.19
N ALA A 59 13.65 -4.65 -4.15
CA ALA A 59 13.05 -3.54 -4.89
C ALA A 59 12.24 -2.61 -3.97
N PHE A 60 11.45 -3.19 -3.06
CA PHE A 60 10.64 -2.45 -2.10
C PHE A 60 11.52 -1.61 -1.15
N PHE A 61 12.52 -2.21 -0.50
CA PHE A 61 13.39 -1.50 0.44
C PHE A 61 14.25 -0.44 -0.26
N ALA A 62 14.65 -0.64 -1.52
CA ALA A 62 15.34 0.37 -2.31
C ALA A 62 14.49 1.63 -2.55
N GLN A 63 13.16 1.49 -2.57
CA GLN A 63 12.20 2.59 -2.76
C GLN A 63 11.62 3.11 -1.42
N LEU A 64 11.92 2.45 -0.31
CA LEU A 64 11.38 2.81 0.99
C LEU A 64 12.09 4.05 1.54
N ALA A 65 11.40 5.19 1.50
CA ALA A 65 11.93 6.43 2.07
C ALA A 65 12.26 6.27 3.58
N PRO A 66 13.38 6.83 4.07
CA PRO A 66 13.75 6.74 5.50
C PRO A 66 12.65 7.25 6.44
N ALA A 67 11.94 8.32 6.05
CA ALA A 67 10.81 8.85 6.80
C ALA A 67 9.67 7.83 7.00
N ARG A 68 9.37 7.02 5.97
CA ARG A 68 8.38 5.94 6.04
C ARG A 68 8.84 4.81 6.97
N LYS A 69 10.13 4.44 6.92
CA LYS A 69 10.71 3.43 7.83
C LYS A 69 10.57 3.87 9.30
N LEU A 70 10.83 5.14 9.59
CA LEU A 70 10.63 5.73 10.93
C LEU A 70 9.16 5.76 11.35
N GLU A 71 8.25 6.09 10.45
CA GLU A 71 6.80 6.08 10.74
C GLU A 71 6.33 4.67 11.12
N LEU A 72 6.75 3.65 10.35
CA LEU A 72 6.43 2.26 10.63
C LEU A 72 6.93 1.83 12.01
N LYS A 73 8.16 2.22 12.36
CA LYS A 73 8.73 1.96 13.69
C LYS A 73 7.93 2.63 14.81
N LYS A 74 7.51 3.89 14.63
CA LYS A 74 6.66 4.60 15.61
C LYS A 74 5.30 3.94 15.83
N LYS A 75 4.80 3.22 14.81
CA LYS A 75 3.55 2.46 14.86
C LYS A 75 3.73 1.02 15.35
N ASN A 76 4.92 0.65 15.85
CA ASN A 76 5.29 -0.71 16.25
C ASN A 76 5.10 -1.75 15.12
N ILE A 77 5.30 -1.33 13.87
CA ILE A 77 5.27 -2.23 12.72
C ILE A 77 6.70 -2.67 12.41
N HIS A 78 6.99 -3.95 12.64
CA HIS A 78 8.33 -4.52 12.50
C HIS A 78 8.49 -5.42 11.27
N ALA A 79 7.38 -5.75 10.60
CA ALA A 79 7.38 -6.64 9.44
C ALA A 79 6.61 -6.07 8.25
N VAL A 80 6.99 -6.54 7.06
CA VAL A 80 6.40 -6.20 5.77
C VAL A 80 5.99 -7.48 5.05
N LEU A 81 4.75 -7.51 4.57
CA LEU A 81 4.22 -8.53 3.69
C LEU A 81 4.61 -8.23 2.24
N ILE A 82 5.60 -8.95 1.74
CA ILE A 82 6.11 -8.85 0.37
C ILE A 82 5.44 -9.90 -0.50
N ARG A 83 4.98 -9.47 -1.69
CA ARG A 83 4.33 -10.35 -2.65
C ARG A 83 5.30 -11.41 -3.20
N THR A 84 4.82 -12.63 -3.37
CA THR A 84 5.54 -13.72 -4.03
C THR A 84 4.69 -14.39 -5.12
N THR A 85 5.24 -15.39 -5.79
CA THR A 85 4.57 -16.17 -6.83
C THR A 85 3.66 -17.25 -6.24
N ARG A 86 2.71 -17.70 -7.05
CA ARG A 86 1.91 -18.90 -6.74
C ARG A 86 2.70 -20.14 -7.12
N SER A 87 2.64 -21.17 -6.30
CA SER A 87 3.23 -22.49 -6.54
C SER A 87 2.13 -23.53 -6.75
N ARG A 88 2.51 -24.79 -6.99
CA ARG A 88 1.56 -25.93 -7.01
C ARG A 88 0.92 -26.20 -5.64
N GLU A 89 1.58 -25.77 -4.56
CA GLU A 89 1.07 -25.90 -3.19
C GLU A 89 0.10 -24.78 -2.82
N THR A 90 0.09 -23.69 -3.59
CA THR A 90 -0.82 -22.57 -3.37
C THR A 90 -2.25 -22.98 -3.65
N SER A 91 -3.16 -22.70 -2.71
CA SER A 91 -4.58 -22.99 -2.88
C SER A 91 -5.14 -22.31 -4.14
N PRO A 92 -6.02 -22.98 -4.89
CA PRO A 92 -6.77 -22.35 -5.97
C PRO A 92 -7.57 -21.12 -5.48
N ALA A 93 -8.02 -21.14 -4.23
CA ALA A 93 -8.80 -20.06 -3.62
C ALA A 93 -7.98 -18.81 -3.28
N ALA A 94 -6.64 -18.93 -3.14
CA ALA A 94 -5.79 -17.80 -2.84
C ALA A 94 -5.90 -16.72 -3.93
N LYS A 95 -6.06 -15.47 -3.52
CA LYS A 95 -6.02 -14.30 -4.40
C LYS A 95 -4.72 -13.53 -4.29
N ASP A 96 -4.02 -13.66 -3.16
CA ASP A 96 -2.70 -13.09 -2.95
C ASP A 96 -1.83 -14.04 -2.12
N VAL A 97 -0.52 -14.01 -2.37
CA VAL A 97 0.46 -14.85 -1.68
C VAL A 97 1.64 -13.98 -1.29
N ARG A 98 1.97 -13.96 0.00
CA ARG A 98 3.01 -13.08 0.54
C ARG A 98 3.94 -13.80 1.49
N MET A 99 5.13 -13.25 1.64
CA MET A 99 6.11 -13.64 2.64
C MET A 99 6.43 -12.45 3.54
N ARG A 100 6.84 -12.75 4.77
CA ARG A 100 7.07 -11.76 5.81
C ARG A 100 8.54 -11.38 5.86
N TYR A 101 8.84 -10.09 5.77
CA TYR A 101 10.19 -9.54 5.89
C TYR A 101 10.30 -8.62 7.09
N ASN A 102 11.39 -8.73 7.83
CA ASN A 102 11.71 -7.83 8.93
C ASN A 102 12.17 -6.48 8.36
N LEU A 103 11.61 -5.38 8.88
CA LEU A 103 11.95 -4.02 8.46
C LEU A 103 13.37 -3.59 8.85
N GLU A 104 13.88 -4.09 9.98
CA GLU A 104 15.18 -3.71 10.51
C GLU A 104 16.31 -4.52 9.89
N SER A 105 16.18 -5.85 9.84
CA SER A 105 17.20 -6.75 9.28
C SER A 105 17.06 -6.96 7.77
N GLU A 106 15.97 -6.52 7.15
CA GLU A 106 15.68 -6.65 5.70
C GLU A 106 15.76 -8.12 5.23
N SER A 107 15.39 -9.04 6.11
CA SER A 107 15.44 -10.49 5.91
C SER A 107 14.08 -11.14 6.12
N LEU A 108 13.90 -12.36 5.63
CA LEU A 108 12.70 -13.15 5.93
C LEU A 108 12.53 -13.34 7.44
N VAL A 109 11.29 -13.15 7.92
CA VAL A 109 10.89 -13.44 9.31
C VAL A 109 10.77 -14.96 9.51
N ASP A 110 10.23 -15.64 8.50
CA ASP A 110 10.03 -17.08 8.50
C ASP A 110 10.10 -17.66 7.08
N GLY A 111 9.98 -18.98 6.95
CA GLY A 111 10.03 -19.69 5.68
C GLY A 111 8.66 -20.02 5.08
N TYR A 112 7.59 -19.28 5.43
CA TYR A 112 6.23 -19.59 5.01
C TYR A 112 5.71 -18.62 3.96
N ALA A 113 4.91 -19.16 3.03
CA ALA A 113 4.05 -18.40 2.14
C ALA A 113 2.66 -18.30 2.75
N TYR A 114 2.17 -17.08 2.89
CA TYR A 114 0.88 -16.73 3.47
C TYR A 114 -0.11 -16.45 2.36
N GLU A 115 -1.22 -17.18 2.37
CA GLU A 115 -2.27 -17.07 1.36
C GLU A 115 -3.46 -16.30 1.90
N PHE A 116 -3.95 -15.35 1.10
CA PHE A 116 -5.08 -14.50 1.43
C PHE A 116 -6.20 -14.72 0.41
N ASP A 117 -7.44 -14.80 0.89
CA ASP A 117 -8.66 -14.88 0.05
C ASP A 117 -9.00 -13.54 -0.63
N THR A 118 -8.42 -12.46 -0.12
CA THR A 118 -8.63 -11.10 -0.59
C THR A 118 -7.28 -10.46 -0.89
N PRO A 119 -7.11 -9.79 -2.04
CA PRO A 119 -5.88 -9.09 -2.35
C PRO A 119 -5.54 -8.02 -1.30
N LEU A 120 -4.29 -8.04 -0.84
CA LEU A 120 -3.81 -7.02 0.10
C LEU A 120 -3.41 -5.76 -0.65
N LEU A 121 -3.80 -4.60 -0.13
CA LEU A 121 -3.51 -3.32 -0.76
C LEU A 121 -2.13 -2.81 -0.34
N GLY A 122 -1.20 -2.70 -1.29
CA GLY A 122 0.12 -2.11 -1.05
C GLY A 122 0.02 -0.72 -0.43
N GLY A 123 0.87 -0.42 0.54
CA GLY A 123 0.86 0.86 1.25
C GLY A 123 0.00 0.92 2.52
N THR A 124 -0.67 -0.18 2.86
CA THR A 124 -1.55 -0.30 4.03
C THR A 124 -0.91 -1.14 5.15
N VAL A 125 -1.60 -1.26 6.29
CA VAL A 125 -1.23 -2.23 7.34
C VAL A 125 -2.27 -3.33 7.34
N ALA A 126 -1.83 -4.57 7.19
CA ALA A 126 -2.69 -5.73 7.35
C ALA A 126 -2.73 -6.13 8.83
N GLN A 127 -3.93 -6.29 9.37
CA GLN A 127 -4.15 -6.95 10.65
C GLN A 127 -4.66 -8.35 10.38
N VAL A 128 -3.81 -9.33 10.66
CA VAL A 128 -4.13 -10.73 10.46
C VAL A 128 -4.37 -11.37 11.82
N LYS A 129 -5.44 -12.15 11.96
CA LYS A 129 -5.75 -12.80 13.24
C LYS A 129 -4.59 -13.72 13.66
N GLY A 130 -4.03 -13.47 14.85
CA GLY A 130 -2.94 -14.27 15.42
C GLY A 130 -1.54 -13.90 14.91
N ILE A 131 -1.40 -12.78 14.17
CA ILE A 131 -0.13 -12.19 13.79
C ILE A 131 -0.16 -10.70 14.17
N ASP A 132 0.99 -10.15 14.52
CA ASP A 132 1.15 -8.70 14.69
C ASP A 132 0.77 -7.96 13.40
N PRO A 133 0.34 -6.70 13.48
CA PRO A 133 0.05 -5.92 12.28
C PRO A 133 1.31 -5.73 11.44
N GLU A 134 1.18 -5.92 10.12
CA GLU A 134 2.30 -5.88 9.18
C GLU A 134 2.04 -4.93 8.04
N TYR A 135 3.07 -4.24 7.57
CA TYR A 135 2.93 -3.34 6.44
C TYR A 135 2.85 -4.09 5.13
N VAL A 136 1.98 -3.67 4.21
CA VAL A 136 1.81 -4.34 2.93
C VAL A 136 2.73 -3.69 1.91
N GLY A 137 3.76 -4.43 1.47
CA GLY A 137 4.63 -4.01 0.37
C GLY A 137 3.88 -3.91 -0.96
N GLN A 138 4.36 -3.06 -1.87
CA GLN A 138 3.84 -3.01 -3.25
C GLN A 138 4.32 -4.20 -4.07
#